data_AF-U9UIY2-F1
#
_entry.id   AF-U9UIY2-F1
#
_cell.length_a   1.000
_cell.length_b   1.000
_cell.length_c   1.000
_cell.angle_alpha   90.00
_cell.angle_beta   90.00
_cell.angle_gamma   90.00
#
_symmetry.space_group_name_H-M   'P 1'
#
loop_
_entity.id
_entity.type
_entity.pdbx_description
1 polymer ?
#
loop_
_entity_poly.entity_id
_entity_poly.type
_entity_poly.pdbx_seq_one_letter_code
_entity_poly.pdbx_strand_id
1 'polypeptide(L)'
;MSHLVEDCLRIIFTKLQYDSNSLYSCILVNSLWCMIGVQILWKNPYETLNNRNQYNKFFNTIIYLLPASSKKLLNENNVVTLSIPFSTNKPLFNYISFSSKISSELIYNMGLALINEVLNSYEYQEKYKILEQEIYKLLISNCKNITDFNWFTTLPLYQYPGASTFFSQLRTLDIECNQSLDSEKLLGMAQICQNIEILKIWYYGRDIPGLIFYAQISV
;
A
#
# COMPACT_ATOMS: atom_id res chain seq x y z
N MET A 1 -17.84 -16.18 -26.26
CA MET A 1 -17.06 -17.36 -25.82
C MET A 1 -15.69 -17.01 -25.22
N SER A 2 -15.14 -15.81 -25.42
CA SER A 2 -13.87 -15.37 -24.79
C SER A 2 -13.93 -15.22 -23.27
N HIS A 3 -15.08 -14.81 -22.71
CA HIS A 3 -15.25 -14.63 -21.26
C HIS A 3 -15.11 -15.93 -20.45
N LEU A 4 -15.56 -17.06 -21.00
CA LEU A 4 -15.46 -18.36 -20.31
C LEU A 4 -13.99 -18.77 -20.10
N VAL A 5 -13.12 -18.47 -21.08
CA VAL A 5 -11.69 -18.79 -20.97
C VAL A 5 -11.03 -17.89 -19.92
N GLU A 6 -11.37 -16.60 -19.89
CA GLU A 6 -10.89 -15.68 -18.87
C GLU A 6 -11.32 -16.09 -17.46
N ASP A 7 -12.59 -16.43 -17.26
CA ASP A 7 -13.13 -16.85 -15.97
C ASP A 7 -12.46 -18.14 -15.47
N CYS A 8 -12.28 -19.12 -16.36
CA CYS A 8 -11.55 -20.34 -16.05
C CYS A 8 -10.10 -20.05 -15.65
N LEU A 9 -9.40 -19.18 -16.39
CA LEU A 9 -8.03 -18.78 -16.05
C LEU A 9 -7.94 -18.07 -14.70
N ARG A 10 -8.90 -17.18 -14.39
CA ARG A 10 -8.99 -16.51 -13.09
C ARG A 10 -9.12 -17.52 -11.96
N ILE A 11 -9.99 -18.52 -12.11
CA ILE A 11 -10.17 -19.58 -11.11
C ILE A 11 -8.88 -20.37 -10.91
N ILE A 12 -8.24 -20.80 -12.01
CA ILE A 12 -6.98 -21.56 -11.95
C ILE A 12 -5.89 -20.74 -11.26
N PHE A 13 -5.67 -19.51 -11.70
CA PHE A 13 -4.62 -18.66 -11.13
C PHE A 13 -4.89 -18.27 -9.67
N THR A 14 -6.16 -18.13 -9.27
CA THR A 14 -6.50 -17.90 -7.85
C THR A 14 -6.07 -19.08 -6.98
N LYS A 15 -6.11 -20.31 -7.50
CA LYS A 15 -5.56 -21.49 -6.79
C LYS A 15 -4.03 -21.46 -6.67
N LEU A 16 -3.36 -20.70 -7.53
CA LEU A 16 -1.90 -20.51 -7.52
C LEU A 16 -1.46 -19.26 -6.76
N GLN A 17 -2.36 -18.53 -6.08
CA GLN A 17 -2.04 -17.22 -5.50
C GLN A 17 -0.91 -17.26 -4.44
N TYR A 18 -0.68 -18.41 -3.80
CA TYR A 18 0.41 -18.61 -2.83
C TYR A 18 1.65 -19.29 -3.43
N ASP A 19 1.60 -19.68 -4.71
CA ASP A 19 2.74 -20.16 -5.48
C ASP A 19 3.14 -19.08 -6.50
N SER A 20 3.83 -18.05 -5.98
CA SER A 20 4.23 -16.90 -6.78
C SER A 20 5.13 -17.30 -7.95
N ASN A 21 5.95 -18.34 -7.83
CA ASN A 21 6.81 -18.82 -8.91
C ASN A 21 5.99 -19.34 -10.10
N SER A 22 5.01 -20.22 -9.84
CA SER A 22 4.13 -20.73 -10.88
C SER A 22 3.30 -19.61 -11.52
N LEU A 23 2.81 -18.67 -10.71
CA LEU A 23 2.05 -17.53 -11.22
C LEU A 23 2.94 -16.59 -12.06
N TYR A 24 4.21 -16.41 -11.68
CA TYR A 24 5.21 -15.71 -12.50
C TYR A 24 5.47 -16.42 -13.84
N SER A 25 5.50 -17.76 -13.88
CA SER A 25 5.60 -18.48 -15.16
C SER A 25 4.35 -18.27 -16.02
N CYS A 26 3.17 -18.21 -15.42
CA CYS A 26 1.91 -18.00 -16.14
C CYS A 26 1.86 -16.63 -16.82
N ILE A 27 2.31 -15.55 -16.16
CA ILE A 27 2.24 -14.20 -16.76
C ILE A 27 3.14 -14.02 -18.00
N LEU A 28 4.09 -14.94 -18.23
CA LEU A 28 4.99 -14.89 -19.38
C LEU A 28 4.43 -15.59 -20.63
N VAL A 29 3.29 -16.28 -20.53
CA VAL A 29 2.74 -17.10 -21.62
C VAL A 29 2.17 -16.24 -22.74
N ASN A 30 1.26 -15.31 -22.44
CA ASN A 30 0.67 -14.37 -23.40
C ASN A 30 0.04 -13.17 -22.67
N SER A 31 -0.48 -12.19 -23.43
CA SER A 31 -1.05 -10.95 -22.88
C SER A 31 -2.27 -11.17 -21.98
N LEU A 32 -3.14 -12.14 -22.29
CA LEU A 32 -4.31 -12.46 -21.47
C LEU A 32 -3.88 -13.05 -20.11
N TRP A 33 -2.97 -14.01 -20.14
CA TRP A 33 -2.42 -14.63 -18.93
C TRP A 33 -1.64 -13.61 -18.09
N CYS A 34 -0.87 -12.73 -18.73
CA CYS A 34 -0.19 -11.63 -18.08
C CYS A 34 -1.18 -10.72 -17.35
N MET A 35 -2.22 -10.26 -18.03
CA MET A 35 -3.23 -9.35 -17.47
C MET A 35 -3.92 -9.95 -16.24
N ILE A 36 -4.31 -11.23 -16.30
CA ILE A 36 -4.99 -11.91 -15.17
C ILE A 36 -4.01 -12.21 -14.04
N GLY A 37 -2.84 -12.79 -14.36
CA GLY A 37 -1.88 -13.23 -13.35
C GLY A 37 -1.27 -12.05 -12.59
N VAL A 38 -1.02 -10.91 -13.25
CA VAL A 38 -0.52 -9.70 -12.58
C VAL A 38 -1.52 -9.18 -11.54
N GLN A 39 -2.82 -9.20 -11.84
CA GLN A 39 -3.86 -8.78 -10.89
C GLN A 39 -3.83 -9.65 -9.62
N ILE A 40 -3.61 -10.96 -9.77
CA ILE A 40 -3.57 -11.90 -8.65
C ILE A 40 -2.26 -11.75 -7.86
N LEU A 41 -1.12 -11.63 -8.54
CA LEU A 41 0.20 -11.41 -7.90
C LEU A 41 0.22 -10.13 -7.05
N TRP A 42 -0.38 -9.06 -7.56
CA TRP A 42 -0.37 -7.75 -6.89
C TRP A 42 -1.56 -7.52 -5.98
N LYS A 43 -2.44 -8.52 -5.80
CA LYS A 43 -3.57 -8.41 -4.89
C LYS A 43 -3.11 -8.26 -3.44
N ASN A 44 -2.22 -9.15 -2.99
CA ASN A 44 -1.61 -9.13 -1.65
C ASN A 44 -0.11 -9.44 -1.74
N PRO A 45 0.69 -8.53 -2.30
CA PRO A 45 2.07 -8.83 -2.68
C PRO A 45 2.90 -9.31 -1.48
N TYR A 46 2.70 -8.76 -0.28
CA TYR A 46 3.43 -9.14 0.94
C TYR A 46 3.36 -10.62 1.28
N GLU A 47 2.20 -11.25 1.09
CA GLU A 47 1.99 -12.67 1.44
C GLU A 47 2.81 -13.59 0.52
N THR A 48 3.37 -13.06 -0.58
CA THR A 48 4.04 -13.83 -1.63
C THR A 48 5.55 -13.54 -1.75
N LEU A 49 6.04 -12.51 -1.04
CA LEU A 49 7.44 -12.07 -1.09
C LEU A 49 8.27 -12.83 -0.03
N ASN A 50 9.18 -13.66 -0.51
CA ASN A 50 9.89 -14.64 0.34
C ASN A 50 11.38 -14.30 0.52
N ASN A 51 11.92 -13.33 -0.21
CA ASN A 51 13.34 -12.96 -0.09
C ASN A 51 13.61 -11.48 -0.39
N ARG A 52 14.77 -11.02 0.08
CA ARG A 52 15.22 -9.61 -0.03
C ARG A 52 15.23 -9.08 -1.45
N ASN A 53 15.61 -9.89 -2.44
CA ASN A 53 15.66 -9.45 -3.84
C ASN A 53 14.26 -9.21 -4.41
N GLN A 54 13.28 -10.02 -4.03
CA GLN A 54 11.88 -9.81 -4.41
C GLN A 54 11.32 -8.53 -3.76
N TYR A 55 11.58 -8.31 -2.47
CA TYR A 55 11.22 -7.06 -1.78
C TYR A 55 11.82 -5.83 -2.46
N ASN A 56 13.12 -5.85 -2.77
CA ASN A 56 13.78 -4.73 -3.45
C ASN A 56 13.16 -4.44 -4.83
N LYS A 57 12.87 -5.48 -5.63
CA LYS A 57 12.19 -5.31 -6.93
C LYS A 57 10.79 -4.74 -6.77
N PHE A 58 10.05 -5.20 -5.77
CA PHE A 58 8.72 -4.71 -5.44
C PHE A 58 8.74 -3.25 -5.02
N PHE A 59 9.61 -2.86 -4.09
CA PHE A 59 9.76 -1.47 -3.64
C PHE A 59 10.22 -0.55 -4.77
N ASN A 60 11.19 -0.97 -5.58
CA ASN A 60 11.60 -0.22 -6.76
C ASN A 60 10.43 -0.01 -7.72
N THR A 61 9.58 -1.02 -7.92
CA THR A 61 8.39 -0.89 -8.77
C THR A 61 7.41 0.16 -8.23
N ILE A 62 7.19 0.21 -6.92
CA ILE A 62 6.37 1.26 -6.29
C ILE A 62 6.99 2.65 -6.51
N ILE A 63 8.31 2.79 -6.31
CA ILE A 63 9.02 4.04 -6.56
C ILE A 63 8.93 4.46 -8.04
N TYR A 64 8.94 3.51 -8.98
CA TYR A 64 8.74 3.80 -10.40
C TYR A 64 7.33 4.25 -10.74
N LEU A 65 6.32 3.91 -9.94
CA LEU A 65 4.94 4.38 -10.13
C LEU A 65 4.71 5.80 -9.61
N LEU A 66 5.63 6.36 -8.83
CA LEU A 66 5.50 7.73 -8.33
C LEU A 66 5.44 8.77 -9.47
N PRO A 67 4.66 9.85 -9.29
CA PRO A 67 4.69 11.01 -10.16
C PRO A 67 6.09 11.62 -10.28
N ALA A 68 6.35 12.33 -11.38
CA ALA A 68 7.64 12.98 -11.61
C ALA A 68 8.02 13.98 -10.50
N SER A 69 7.04 14.70 -9.95
CA SER A 69 7.23 15.63 -8.82
C SER A 69 7.69 14.90 -7.56
N SER A 70 7.02 13.81 -7.18
CA SER A 70 7.38 12.98 -6.03
C SER A 70 8.78 12.38 -6.18
N LYS A 71 9.12 11.87 -7.37
CA LYS A 71 10.46 11.34 -7.67
C LYS A 71 11.54 12.42 -7.54
N LYS A 72 11.29 13.62 -8.07
CA LYS A 72 12.19 14.77 -7.96
C LYS A 72 12.41 15.13 -6.48
N LEU A 73 11.34 15.21 -5.70
CA LEU A 73 11.40 15.52 -4.27
C LEU A 73 12.22 14.48 -3.49
N LEU A 74 12.01 13.19 -3.74
CA LEU A 74 12.80 12.12 -3.12
C LEU A 74 14.29 12.22 -3.47
N ASN A 75 14.61 12.58 -4.71
CA ASN A 75 15.98 12.74 -5.18
C ASN A 75 16.67 13.98 -4.57
N GLU A 76 16.00 15.13 -4.56
CA GLU A 76 16.53 16.38 -3.99
C GLU A 76 16.83 16.26 -2.49
N ASN A 77 16.07 15.44 -1.77
CA ASN A 77 16.27 15.18 -0.34
C ASN A 77 17.14 13.94 -0.07
N ASN A 78 17.74 13.34 -1.09
CA ASN A 78 18.58 12.13 -0.98
C ASN A 78 17.90 11.00 -0.19
N VAL A 79 16.58 10.85 -0.35
CA VAL A 79 15.76 9.88 0.40
C VAL A 79 16.03 8.46 -0.05
N VAL A 80 16.07 8.25 -1.36
CA VAL A 80 16.27 6.93 -1.96
C VAL A 80 17.54 6.94 -2.79
N THR A 81 18.46 6.04 -2.46
CA THR A 81 19.65 5.80 -3.27
C THR A 81 19.27 4.85 -4.41
N LEU A 82 18.60 5.35 -5.44
CA LEU A 82 18.21 4.52 -6.58
C LEU A 82 19.47 4.10 -7.35
N SER A 83 19.75 2.80 -7.36
CA SER A 83 20.89 2.23 -8.11
C SER A 83 20.71 2.33 -9.63
N ILE A 84 19.51 2.68 -10.10
CA ILE A 84 19.16 2.75 -11.51
C ILE A 84 18.55 4.13 -11.74
N PRO A 85 19.06 4.93 -12.70
CA PRO A 85 18.42 6.19 -13.07
C PRO A 85 16.96 5.89 -13.41
N PHE A 86 16.03 6.75 -13.03
CA PHE A 86 14.62 6.60 -13.37
C PHE A 86 14.48 6.41 -14.88
N SER A 87 14.46 5.17 -15.36
CA SER A 87 14.32 4.95 -16.79
C SER A 87 12.94 5.48 -17.17
N THR A 88 12.87 6.13 -18.32
CA THR A 88 11.65 6.73 -18.87
C THR A 88 10.55 5.69 -19.17
N ASN A 89 10.83 4.40 -18.94
CA ASN A 89 9.90 3.32 -19.20
C ASN A 89 8.83 3.29 -18.12
N LYS A 90 7.66 3.81 -18.49
CA LYS A 90 6.42 3.71 -17.72
C LYS A 90 6.12 2.22 -17.47
N PRO A 91 5.81 1.83 -16.22
CA PRO A 91 5.33 0.48 -15.92
C PRO A 91 4.16 0.10 -16.82
N LEU A 92 4.13 -1.15 -17.29
CA LEU A 92 3.07 -1.66 -18.18
C LEU A 92 1.69 -1.55 -17.53
N PHE A 93 1.63 -1.75 -16.21
CA PHE A 93 0.42 -1.65 -15.41
C PHE A 93 0.62 -0.68 -14.25
N ASN A 94 -0.49 -0.10 -13.78
CA ASN A 94 -0.52 0.52 -12.46
C ASN A 94 -0.66 -0.56 -11.39
N TYR A 95 0.44 -1.24 -11.09
CA TYR A 95 0.43 -2.46 -10.29
C TYR A 95 -0.26 -2.31 -8.91
N ILE A 96 0.00 -1.21 -8.22
CA ILE A 96 -0.62 -0.92 -6.91
C ILE A 96 -2.15 -0.78 -6.97
N SER A 97 -2.74 -0.51 -8.14
CA SER A 97 -4.19 -0.43 -8.28
C SER A 97 -4.90 -1.78 -8.08
N PHE A 98 -4.14 -2.87 -8.16
CA PHE A 98 -4.63 -4.23 -7.92
C PHE A 98 -4.57 -4.64 -6.44
N SER A 99 -3.88 -3.88 -5.59
CA SER A 99 -3.76 -4.19 -4.16
C SER A 99 -5.10 -4.14 -3.46
N SER A 100 -5.43 -5.20 -2.72
CA SER A 100 -6.60 -5.26 -1.82
C SER A 100 -6.26 -4.96 -0.37
N LYS A 101 -4.98 -5.03 0.01
CA LYS A 101 -4.53 -4.76 1.37
C LYS A 101 -3.35 -3.81 1.36
N ILE A 102 -3.35 -2.84 2.28
CA ILE A 102 -2.22 -1.96 2.56
C ILE A 102 -1.90 -2.07 4.05
N SER A 103 -0.65 -2.42 4.34
CA SER A 103 -0.10 -2.45 5.69
C SER A 103 0.89 -1.31 5.88
N SER A 104 0.90 -0.67 7.05
CA SER A 104 1.93 0.30 7.42
C SER A 104 3.34 -0.31 7.42
N GLU A 105 3.44 -1.62 7.68
CA GLU A 105 4.68 -2.39 7.64
C GLU A 105 5.34 -2.35 6.25
N LEU A 106 4.56 -2.19 5.17
CA LEU A 106 5.10 -1.92 3.83
C LEU A 106 6.06 -0.75 3.87
N ILE A 107 5.56 0.37 4.37
CA ILE A 107 6.19 1.67 4.21
C ILE A 107 7.37 1.74 5.17
N TYR A 108 7.21 1.15 6.36
CA TYR A 108 8.31 0.89 7.28
C TYR A 108 9.44 0.09 6.62
N ASN A 109 9.13 -1.07 6.03
CA ASN A 109 10.11 -1.92 5.36
C ASN A 109 10.72 -1.24 4.11
N MET A 110 9.97 -0.41 3.39
CA MET A 110 10.51 0.45 2.33
C MET A 110 11.54 1.42 2.89
N GLY A 111 11.25 2.07 4.02
CA GLY A 111 12.20 2.95 4.71
C GLY A 111 13.50 2.23 5.07
N LEU A 112 13.40 1.04 5.69
CA LEU A 112 14.55 0.20 6.02
C LEU A 112 15.39 -0.21 4.80
N ALA A 113 14.74 -0.46 3.66
CA ALA A 113 15.40 -0.96 2.46
C ALA A 113 16.01 0.16 1.58
N LEU A 114 15.40 1.35 1.58
CA LEU A 114 15.68 2.41 0.61
C LEU A 114 16.47 3.59 1.18
N ILE A 115 16.37 3.85 2.48
CA ILE A 115 17.04 4.97 3.14
C ILE A 115 18.39 4.50 3.67
N ASN A 116 19.46 5.05 3.12
CA ASN A 116 20.83 4.73 3.52
C ASN A 116 21.32 5.66 4.65
N GLU A 117 20.60 5.64 5.78
CA GLU A 117 20.96 6.37 7.01
C GLU A 117 20.94 5.42 8.21
N VAL A 118 21.55 5.85 9.31
CA VAL A 118 21.51 5.09 10.56
C VAL A 118 20.07 5.07 11.08
N LEU A 119 19.56 3.87 11.38
CA LEU A 119 18.20 3.71 11.91
C LEU A 119 17.99 4.58 13.15
N ASN A 120 16.84 5.24 13.21
CA ASN A 120 16.45 6.19 14.25
C ASN A 120 17.30 7.47 14.35
N SER A 121 18.25 7.72 13.45
CA SER A 121 18.90 9.04 13.38
C SER A 121 17.90 10.12 12.95
N TYR A 122 18.25 11.38 13.21
CA TYR A 122 17.45 12.51 12.76
C TYR A 122 17.29 12.51 11.24
N GLU A 123 18.36 12.24 10.50
CA GLU A 123 18.38 12.15 9.04
C GLU A 123 17.48 11.04 8.52
N TYR A 124 17.52 9.86 9.15
CA TYR A 124 16.62 8.76 8.81
C TYR A 124 15.16 9.17 9.00
N GLN A 125 14.82 9.79 10.13
CA GLN A 125 13.45 10.21 10.43
C GLN A 125 12.93 11.25 9.43
N GLU A 126 13.74 12.25 9.08
CA GLU A 126 13.35 13.26 8.10
C GLU A 126 13.14 12.65 6.71
N LYS A 127 14.06 11.78 6.26
CA LYS A 127 13.92 11.07 4.98
C LYS A 127 12.72 10.12 4.98
N TYR A 128 12.46 9.44 6.11
CA TYR A 128 11.33 8.53 6.25
C TYR A 128 10.00 9.26 6.16
N LYS A 129 9.84 10.41 6.83
CA LYS A 129 8.62 11.22 6.73
C LYS A 129 8.29 11.59 5.28
N ILE A 130 9.32 11.99 4.53
CA ILE A 130 9.18 12.32 3.11
C ILE A 130 8.74 11.09 2.30
N LEU A 131 9.42 9.96 2.49
CA LEU A 131 9.07 8.70 1.82
C LEU A 131 7.62 8.30 2.13
N GLU A 132 7.28 8.25 3.41
CA GLU A 132 5.97 7.86 3.92
C GLU A 132 4.86 8.72 3.30
N GLN A 133 5.03 10.04 3.30
CA GLN A 133 4.09 10.99 2.71
C GLN A 133 3.86 10.72 1.22
N GLU A 134 4.93 10.56 0.43
CA GLU A 134 4.80 10.37 -1.02
C GLU A 134 4.23 8.98 -1.37
N ILE A 135 4.54 7.95 -0.59
CA ILE A 135 3.95 6.63 -0.77
C ILE A 135 2.46 6.62 -0.43
N TYR A 136 2.03 7.24 0.67
CA TYR A 136 0.59 7.31 0.97
C TYR A 136 -0.19 8.11 -0.07
N LYS A 137 0.35 9.23 -0.59
CA LYS A 137 -0.28 9.98 -1.70
C LYS A 137 -0.48 9.09 -2.92
N LEU A 138 0.55 8.31 -3.27
CA LEU A 138 0.49 7.37 -4.40
C LEU A 138 -0.59 6.30 -4.18
N LEU A 139 -0.60 5.65 -3.01
CA LEU A 139 -1.54 4.59 -2.68
C LEU A 139 -2.99 5.08 -2.66
N ILE A 140 -3.27 6.17 -1.95
CA ILE A 140 -4.62 6.74 -1.81
C ILE A 140 -5.19 7.15 -3.16
N SER A 141 -4.36 7.68 -4.07
CA SER A 141 -4.81 8.14 -5.38
C SER A 141 -4.97 7.03 -6.43
N ASN A 142 -4.39 5.84 -6.21
CA ASN A 142 -4.32 4.79 -7.25
C ASN A 142 -4.98 3.47 -6.88
N CYS A 143 -5.09 3.13 -5.60
CA CYS A 143 -5.70 1.89 -5.15
C CYS A 143 -7.23 1.98 -5.21
N LYS A 144 -7.86 1.10 -6.00
CA LYS A 144 -9.30 1.13 -6.31
C LYS A 144 -10.07 -0.09 -5.84
N ASN A 145 -9.39 -1.07 -5.26
CA ASN A 145 -9.99 -2.31 -4.79
C ASN A 145 -9.55 -2.61 -3.35
N ILE A 146 -9.28 -1.56 -2.58
CA ILE A 146 -8.77 -1.68 -1.22
C ILE A 146 -9.89 -2.15 -0.30
N THR A 147 -9.64 -3.23 0.43
CA THR A 147 -10.58 -3.80 1.41
C THR A 147 -10.01 -3.72 2.82
N ASP A 148 -8.68 -3.82 2.98
CA ASP A 148 -8.04 -3.83 4.28
C ASP A 148 -6.97 -2.74 4.36
N PHE A 149 -7.02 -1.96 5.44
CA PHE A 149 -6.04 -0.93 5.72
C PHE A 149 -5.58 -1.04 7.17
N ASN A 150 -4.27 -1.19 7.36
CA ASN A 150 -3.64 -1.05 8.67
C ASN A 150 -3.03 0.36 8.78
N TRP A 151 -3.57 1.10 9.74
CA TRP A 151 -3.27 2.49 10.01
C TRP A 151 -2.30 2.62 11.18
N PHE A 152 -1.05 2.86 10.84
CA PHE A 152 0.00 3.24 11.78
C PHE A 152 0.81 4.40 11.20
N THR A 153 0.24 5.60 11.27
CA THR A 153 0.94 6.84 10.88
C THR A 153 0.30 8.05 11.55
N THR A 154 1.07 9.12 11.64
CA THR A 154 0.61 10.42 12.16
C THR A 154 0.13 11.36 11.06
N LEU A 155 0.30 10.98 9.79
CA LEU A 155 -0.11 11.79 8.65
C LEU A 155 -1.64 11.95 8.62
N PRO A 156 -2.16 13.15 8.28
CA PRO A 156 -3.59 13.39 8.17
C PRO A 156 -4.12 12.81 6.84
N LEU A 157 -4.14 11.48 6.72
CA LEU A 157 -4.48 10.78 5.48
C LEU A 157 -5.87 11.15 4.94
N TYR A 158 -6.81 11.47 5.82
CA TYR A 158 -8.15 11.93 5.48
C TYR A 158 -8.17 13.23 4.65
N GLN A 159 -7.09 14.01 4.68
CA GLN A 159 -6.95 15.25 3.91
C GLN A 159 -6.37 15.02 2.50
N TYR A 160 -5.92 13.81 2.19
CA TYR A 160 -5.25 13.56 0.91
C TYR A 160 -6.25 13.55 -0.25
N PRO A 161 -5.86 14.02 -1.45
CA PRO A 161 -6.71 13.91 -2.62
C PRO A 161 -7.11 12.46 -2.90
N GLY A 162 -8.40 12.20 -2.99
CA GLY A 162 -8.95 10.85 -3.20
C GLY A 162 -9.18 10.04 -1.91
N ALA A 163 -8.88 10.58 -0.72
CA ALA A 163 -9.05 9.90 0.55
C ALA A 163 -10.49 9.39 0.76
N SER A 164 -11.51 10.22 0.50
CA SER A 164 -12.91 9.81 0.66
C SER A 164 -13.26 8.58 -0.19
N THR A 165 -12.83 8.55 -1.45
CA THR A 165 -13.03 7.40 -2.34
C THR A 165 -12.26 6.19 -1.84
N PHE A 166 -11.00 6.35 -1.44
CA PHE A 166 -10.16 5.25 -0.96
C PHE A 166 -10.71 4.63 0.33
N PHE A 167 -10.99 5.44 1.35
CA PHE A 167 -11.37 4.97 2.68
C PHE A 167 -12.83 4.49 2.78
N SER A 168 -13.73 4.97 1.91
CA SER A 168 -15.13 4.49 1.88
C SER A 168 -15.29 3.05 1.37
N GLN A 169 -14.27 2.52 0.68
CA GLN A 169 -14.25 1.15 0.16
C GLN A 169 -13.85 0.11 1.21
N LEU A 170 -13.20 0.54 2.29
CA LEU A 170 -12.66 -0.36 3.30
C LEU A 170 -13.74 -1.22 3.96
N ARG A 171 -13.35 -2.44 4.29
CA ARG A 171 -14.10 -3.42 5.09
C ARG A 171 -13.38 -3.75 6.38
N THR A 172 -12.07 -3.84 6.32
CA THR A 172 -11.22 -4.03 7.50
C THR A 172 -10.41 -2.77 7.75
N LEU A 173 -10.55 -2.20 8.93
CA LEU A 173 -9.67 -1.13 9.42
C LEU A 173 -8.97 -1.61 10.69
N ASP A 174 -7.65 -1.64 10.62
CA ASP A 174 -6.79 -1.98 11.72
C ASP A 174 -6.08 -0.70 12.18
N ILE A 175 -6.34 -0.25 13.41
CA ILE A 175 -5.80 0.99 13.96
C ILE A 175 -4.78 0.63 15.03
N GLU A 176 -3.53 0.97 14.78
CA GLU A 176 -2.47 0.87 15.77
C GLU A 176 -2.31 2.22 16.47
N CYS A 177 -2.90 2.33 17.66
CA CYS A 177 -2.88 3.56 18.43
C CYS A 177 -1.49 3.80 19.03
N ASN A 178 -0.80 4.81 18.49
CA ASN A 178 0.43 5.36 19.05
C ASN A 178 0.17 6.69 19.77
N GLN A 179 1.20 7.25 20.42
CA GLN A 179 1.07 8.48 21.23
C GLN A 179 0.70 9.74 20.43
N SER A 180 0.75 9.67 19.10
CA SER A 180 0.59 10.81 18.18
C SER A 180 -0.71 10.77 17.35
N LEU A 181 -1.55 9.76 17.59
CA LEU A 181 -2.90 9.68 17.06
C LEU A 181 -3.86 10.45 17.98
N ASP A 182 -4.32 11.60 17.50
CA ASP A 182 -5.24 12.48 18.22
C ASP A 182 -6.71 12.29 17.78
N SER A 183 -7.63 12.87 18.55
CA SER A 183 -9.07 12.78 18.29
C SER A 183 -9.49 13.43 16.97
N GLU A 184 -8.75 14.43 16.49
CA GLU A 184 -9.06 15.13 15.24
C GLU A 184 -8.81 14.22 14.04
N LYS A 185 -7.66 13.53 14.00
CA LYS A 185 -7.35 12.56 12.93
C LYS A 185 -8.33 11.40 12.92
N LEU A 186 -8.67 10.90 14.12
CA LEU A 186 -9.65 9.82 14.27
C LEU A 186 -11.02 10.24 13.74
N LEU A 187 -11.46 11.46 14.06
CA LEU A 187 -12.71 12.03 13.56
C LEU A 187 -12.69 12.18 12.04
N GLY A 188 -11.64 12.77 11.48
CA GLY A 188 -11.50 12.98 10.03
C GLY A 188 -11.54 11.67 9.25
N MET A 189 -10.90 10.61 9.77
CA MET A 189 -10.97 9.27 9.18
C MET A 189 -12.33 8.61 9.36
N ALA A 190 -12.95 8.73 10.55
CA ALA A 190 -14.27 8.16 10.81
C ALA A 190 -15.36 8.75 9.90
N GLN A 191 -15.22 10.02 9.47
CA GLN A 191 -16.15 10.67 8.55
C GLN A 191 -16.12 10.10 7.12
N ILE A 192 -15.02 9.48 6.72
CA ILE A 192 -14.82 8.99 5.34
C ILE A 192 -14.82 7.46 5.23
N CYS A 193 -14.66 6.74 6.35
CA CYS A 193 -14.88 5.30 6.46
C CYS A 193 -16.38 5.03 6.63
N GLN A 194 -17.01 4.29 5.71
CA GLN A 194 -18.48 4.13 5.69
C GLN A 194 -18.99 2.70 5.87
N ASN A 195 -18.17 1.68 5.55
CA ASN A 195 -18.62 0.28 5.45
C ASN A 195 -17.67 -0.67 6.19
N ILE A 196 -17.18 -0.27 7.37
CA ILE A 196 -16.24 -1.09 8.12
C ILE A 196 -17.00 -2.27 8.72
N GLU A 197 -16.61 -3.48 8.34
CA GLU A 197 -17.14 -4.74 8.89
C GLU A 197 -16.25 -5.25 10.03
N ILE A 198 -14.94 -5.00 9.94
CA ILE A 198 -13.95 -5.46 10.92
C ILE A 198 -13.12 -4.26 11.35
N LEU A 199 -13.31 -3.84 12.61
CA LEU A 199 -12.46 -2.85 13.25
C LEU A 199 -11.55 -3.53 14.27
N LYS A 200 -10.24 -3.41 14.07
CA LYS A 200 -9.23 -3.84 15.05
C LYS A 200 -8.56 -2.63 15.64
N ILE A 201 -8.46 -2.57 16.95
CA ILE A 201 -7.79 -1.47 17.65
C ILE A 201 -6.70 -2.10 18.52
N TRP A 202 -5.46 -1.78 18.21
CA TRP A 202 -4.30 -2.18 18.99
C TRP A 202 -3.88 -1.04 19.89
N TYR A 203 -3.83 -1.32 21.19
CA TYR A 203 -3.82 -0.29 22.19
C TYR A 203 -2.76 -0.49 23.27
N TYR A 204 -1.97 0.54 23.55
CA TYR A 204 -0.83 0.49 24.47
C TYR A 204 -1.00 1.28 25.79
N GLY A 205 -2.22 1.63 26.23
CA GLY A 205 -2.50 1.85 27.67
C GLY A 205 -2.89 3.25 28.23
N ARG A 206 -3.63 4.11 27.51
CA ARG A 206 -4.41 5.28 28.04
C ARG A 206 -5.92 5.25 27.63
N ASP A 207 -6.68 6.33 27.74
CA ASP A 207 -7.94 6.46 26.97
C ASP A 207 -7.70 7.29 25.70
N ILE A 208 -8.28 6.88 24.56
CA ILE A 208 -8.34 7.71 23.34
C ILE A 208 -9.82 8.04 23.07
N PRO A 209 -10.29 9.23 23.49
CA PRO A 209 -11.70 9.62 23.36
C PRO A 209 -12.23 9.54 21.93
N GLY A 210 -11.38 9.75 20.92
CA GLY A 210 -11.75 9.71 19.50
C GLY A 210 -12.14 8.33 18.96
N LEU A 211 -11.88 7.24 19.68
CA LEU A 211 -12.28 5.90 19.25
C LEU A 211 -13.81 5.72 19.25
N ILE A 212 -14.55 6.53 20.02
CA ILE A 212 -16.02 6.47 20.07
C ILE A 212 -16.66 6.74 18.71
N PHE A 213 -16.01 7.50 17.82
CA PHE A 213 -16.51 7.78 16.48
C PHE A 213 -16.62 6.52 15.62
N TYR A 214 -15.90 5.45 15.96
CA TYR A 214 -15.91 4.21 15.20
C TYR A 214 -17.07 3.27 15.57
N ALA A 215 -17.74 3.49 16.71
CA ALA A 215 -18.87 2.65 17.14
C ALA A 215 -20.12 2.77 16.24
N GLN A 216 -20.22 3.81 15.42
CA GLN A 216 -21.35 4.06 14.51
C GLN A 216 -21.09 3.59 13.07
N ILE A 217 -19.84 3.28 12.73
CA ILE A 217 -19.43 2.90 11.36
C ILE A 217 -19.05 1.42 11.24
N SER A 218 -18.89 0.71 12.37
CA SER A 218 -18.79 -0.75 12.41
C SER A 218 -20.19 -1.35 12.58
N VAL A 219 -20.65 -2.13 11.60
CA VAL A 219 -21.96 -2.84 11.63
C VAL A 219 -21.75 -4.34 11.84
#